data_AF-A0A975U4Z3-F1
#
_entry.id   AF-A0A975U4Z3-F1
#
_cell.length_a   1.000
_cell.length_b   1.000
_cell.length_c   1.000
_cell.angle_alpha   90.00
_cell.angle_beta   90.00
_cell.angle_gamma   90.00
#
_symmetry.space_group_name_H-M   'P 1'
#
loop_
_entity.id
_entity.type
_entity.pdbx_description
1 polymer ?
#
loop_
_entity_poly.entity_id
_entity_poly.type
_entity_poly.pdbx_seq_one_letter_code
_entity_poly.pdbx_strand_id
1 'polypeptide(L)'
;MTADRTAIERTILALCAARGPERSICPSEVARALAGDDEKVWRLLMHPVREEALRLARAGRVEILRKGKTQDPNAGIRGVIRLRIAGGEREG
;
A
#
# COMPACT_ATOMS: atom_id res chain seq x y z
N MET A 1 -10.24 9.03 15.51
CA MET A 1 -10.84 8.25 14.39
C MET A 1 -9.77 7.35 13.81
N THR A 2 -9.85 6.05 14.08
CA THR A 2 -9.05 5.04 13.39
C THR A 2 -9.68 4.82 12.01
N ALA A 3 -8.90 4.90 10.93
CA ALA A 3 -9.41 4.59 9.61
C ALA A 3 -9.81 3.10 9.57
N ASP A 4 -11.02 2.83 9.08
CA ASP A 4 -11.50 1.46 8.91
C ASP A 4 -10.62 0.71 7.90
N ARG A 5 -10.38 -0.58 8.15
CA ARG A 5 -9.61 -1.46 7.25
C ARG A 5 -10.12 -1.41 5.82
N THR A 6 -11.44 -1.39 5.62
CA THR A 6 -12.04 -1.31 4.28
C THR A 6 -11.73 0.02 3.60
N ALA A 7 -11.67 1.13 4.34
CA ALA A 7 -11.29 2.43 3.79
C ALA A 7 -9.81 2.44 3.34
N ILE A 8 -8.93 1.83 4.14
CA ILE A 8 -7.51 1.66 3.81
C ILE A 8 -7.35 0.83 2.53
N GLU A 9 -7.99 -0.33 2.47
CA GLU A 9 -7.96 -1.21 1.29
C GLU A 9 -8.37 -0.47 0.02
N ARG A 10 -9.55 0.16 0.04
CA ARG A 10 -10.08 0.90 -1.11
C ARG A 10 -9.13 2.01 -1.56
N THR A 11 -8.54 2.73 -0.60
CA THR A 11 -7.62 3.83 -0.89
C THR A 11 -6.32 3.32 -1.50
N ILE A 12 -5.74 2.23 -0.98
CA ILE A 12 -4.55 1.60 -1.57
C ILE A 12 -4.83 1.22 -3.02
N LEU A 13 -5.92 0.48 -3.27
CA LEU A 13 -6.26 0.00 -4.61
C LEU A 13 -6.55 1.16 -5.57
N ALA A 14 -7.31 2.16 -5.14
CA ALA A 14 -7.64 3.31 -5.96
C ALA A 14 -6.39 4.12 -6.35
N LEU A 15 -5.50 4.41 -5.40
CA LEU A 15 -4.28 5.16 -5.67
C LEU A 15 -3.29 4.37 -6.54
N CYS A 16 -3.13 3.08 -6.29
CA CYS A 16 -2.31 2.21 -7.14
C CYS A 16 -2.85 2.13 -8.58
N ALA A 17 -4.17 1.94 -8.73
CA ALA A 17 -4.81 1.88 -10.04
C ALA A 17 -4.70 3.20 -10.80
N ALA A 18 -4.95 4.34 -10.13
CA ALA A 18 -4.83 5.67 -10.72
C ALA A 18 -3.39 5.99 -11.16
N ARG A 19 -2.38 5.42 -10.50
CA ARG A 19 -0.98 5.62 -10.88
C ARG A 19 -0.56 4.75 -12.08
N GLY A 20 -1.23 3.63 -12.30
CA GLY A 20 -0.94 2.65 -13.35
C GLY A 20 0.10 1.59 -12.94
N PRO A 21 0.24 0.50 -13.73
CA PRO A 21 1.02 -0.69 -13.37
C PRO A 21 2.54 -0.47 -13.31
N GLU A 22 3.05 0.51 -14.05
CA GLU A 22 4.49 0.82 -14.09
C GLU A 22 4.94 1.74 -12.95
N ARG A 23 3.99 2.36 -12.26
CA ARG A 23 4.25 3.35 -11.22
C ARG A 23 3.84 2.81 -9.86
N SER A 24 4.34 3.47 -8.83
CA SER A 24 4.08 3.08 -7.45
C SER A 24 3.76 4.29 -6.58
N ILE A 25 3.15 4.05 -5.43
CA ILE A 25 2.86 5.04 -4.37
C ILE A 25 3.63 4.66 -3.09
N CYS A 26 3.75 5.54 -2.11
CA CYS A 26 4.19 5.18 -0.76
C CYS A 26 3.01 5.10 0.23
N PRO A 27 3.18 4.37 1.36
CA PRO A 27 2.15 4.30 2.40
C PRO A 27 1.68 5.66 2.93
N SER A 28 2.55 6.68 2.97
CA SER A 28 2.19 8.04 3.39
C SER A 28 1.18 8.72 2.47
N GLU A 29 1.20 8.43 1.15
CA GLU A 29 0.17 8.95 0.23
C GLU A 29 -1.21 8.41 0.62
N VAL A 30 -1.30 7.12 0.96
CA VAL A 30 -2.55 6.48 1.41
C VAL A 30 -3.02 7.08 2.74
N ALA A 31 -2.12 7.22 3.71
CA ALA A 31 -2.47 7.76 5.02
C ALA A 31 -2.93 9.22 4.95
N ARG A 32 -2.27 10.05 4.13
CA ARG A 32 -2.68 11.44 3.91
C ARG A 32 -4.03 11.54 3.20
N ALA A 33 -4.30 10.65 2.24
CA ALA A 33 -5.60 10.60 1.59
C ALA A 33 -6.75 10.28 2.58
N LEU A 34 -6.46 9.58 3.68
CA LEU A 34 -7.44 9.20 4.70
C LEU A 34 -7.55 10.20 5.86
N ALA A 35 -6.43 10.81 6.28
CA ALA A 35 -6.34 11.62 7.49
C ALA A 35 -6.01 13.11 7.22
N GLY A 36 -5.79 13.50 5.97
CA GLY A 36 -5.31 14.83 5.59
C GLY A 36 -3.80 15.01 5.81
N ASP A 37 -3.34 16.25 5.71
CA ASP A 37 -1.92 16.61 5.75
C ASP A 37 -1.34 16.76 7.17
N ASP A 38 -2.16 16.67 8.22
CA ASP A 38 -1.65 16.72 9.61
C ASP A 38 -0.78 15.49 9.90
N GLU A 39 0.51 15.74 10.07
CA GLU A 39 1.52 14.71 10.34
C GLU A 39 1.23 13.87 11.57
N LYS A 40 0.73 14.48 12.65
CA LYS A 40 0.45 13.75 13.87
C LYS A 40 -0.71 12.77 13.66
N VAL A 41 -1.62 13.07 12.74
CA VAL A 41 -2.78 12.24 12.45
C VAL A 41 -2.42 11.15 11.44
N TRP A 42 -1.85 11.49 10.27
CA TRP A 42 -1.57 10.47 9.25
C TRP A 42 -0.46 9.50 9.65
N ARG A 43 0.49 9.89 10.52
CA ARG A 43 1.51 8.95 11.03
C ARG A 43 0.90 7.81 11.84
N LEU A 44 -0.22 8.04 12.53
CA LEU A 44 -0.94 6.98 13.26
C LEU A 44 -1.50 5.91 12.32
N LEU A 45 -1.80 6.27 11.07
CA LEU A 45 -2.28 5.34 10.06
C LEU A 45 -1.15 4.54 9.38
N MET A 46 0.13 4.83 9.65
CA MET A 46 1.24 4.10 9.01
C MET A 46 1.26 2.61 9.30
N HIS A 47 1.00 2.23 10.55
CA HIS A 47 0.92 0.81 10.91
C HIS A 47 -0.23 0.09 10.20
N PRO A 48 -1.50 0.55 10.32
CA PRO A 48 -2.61 -0.16 9.68
C PRO A 48 -2.54 -0.13 8.15
N VAL A 49 -2.02 0.93 7.53
CA VAL A 49 -1.78 0.96 6.07
C VAL A 49 -0.76 -0.09 5.64
N ARG A 50 0.32 -0.28 6.41
CA ARG A 50 1.33 -1.30 6.11
C ARG A 50 0.77 -2.72 6.25
N GLU A 51 0.01 -2.98 7.31
CA GLU A 51 -0.64 -4.28 7.51
C GLU A 51 -1.60 -4.62 6.36
N GLU A 52 -2.40 -3.65 5.94
CA GLU A 52 -3.36 -3.85 4.87
C GLU A 52 -2.67 -4.00 3.51
N ALA A 53 -1.59 -3.24 3.25
CA ALA A 53 -0.76 -3.43 2.07
C ALA A 53 -0.15 -4.83 2.01
N LEU A 54 0.33 -5.37 3.14
CA LEU A 54 0.84 -6.74 3.22
C LEU A 54 -0.26 -7.77 2.92
N ARG A 55 -1.47 -7.58 3.47
CA ARG A 55 -2.61 -8.45 3.20
C ARG A 55 -2.95 -8.47 1.71
N LEU A 56 -3.05 -7.29 1.09
CA LEU A 56 -3.33 -7.16 -0.34
C LEU A 56 -2.22 -7.75 -1.21
N ALA A 57 -0.96 -7.64 -0.78
CA ALA A 57 0.16 -8.24 -1.49
C ALA A 57 0.13 -9.77 -1.43
N ARG A 58 -0.20 -10.35 -0.28
CA ARG A 58 -0.44 -11.81 -0.16
C ARG A 58 -1.60 -12.28 -1.01
N ALA A 59 -2.62 -11.44 -1.18
CA ALA A 59 -3.76 -11.70 -2.05
C ALA A 59 -3.47 -11.45 -3.55
N GLY A 60 -2.25 -11.07 -3.92
CA GLY A 60 -1.89 -10.79 -5.31
C GLY A 60 -2.56 -9.56 -5.91
N ARG A 61 -3.09 -8.65 -5.08
CA ARG A 61 -3.81 -7.45 -5.53
C ARG A 61 -2.87 -6.25 -5.73
N VAL A 62 -1.78 -6.22 -4.99
CA VAL A 62 -0.72 -5.20 -5.08
C VAL A 62 0.64 -5.87 -4.96
N GLU A 63 1.68 -5.19 -5.41
CA GLU A 63 3.06 -5.60 -5.14
C GLU A 63 3.75 -4.57 -4.25
N ILE A 64 4.54 -5.07 -3.30
CA ILE A 64 5.37 -4.22 -2.44
C ILE A 64 6.78 -4.19 -3.01
N LEU A 65 7.26 -3.00 -3.30
CA LEU A 65 8.58 -2.77 -3.86
C LEU A 65 9.52 -2.15 -2.82
N ARG A 66 10.80 -2.53 -2.89
CA ARG A 66 11.89 -1.88 -2.16
C ARG A 66 13.08 -1.71 -3.09
N LYS A 67 13.62 -0.48 -3.16
CA LYS A 67 14.69 -0.13 -4.12
C LYS A 67 14.37 -0.60 -5.55
N GLY A 68 13.10 -0.46 -5.96
CA GLY A 68 12.61 -0.88 -7.28
C GLY A 68 12.34 -2.37 -7.47
N LYS A 69 12.60 -3.23 -6.48
CA LYS A 69 12.41 -4.70 -6.60
C LYS A 69 11.18 -5.17 -5.83
N THR A 70 10.38 -6.06 -6.41
CA THR A 70 9.28 -6.74 -5.70
C THR A 70 9.83 -7.52 -4.51
N GLN A 71 9.16 -7.40 -3.37
CA GLN A 71 9.51 -8.04 -2.12
C GLN A 71 8.50 -9.13 -1.78
N ASP A 72 8.96 -10.19 -1.12
CA ASP A 72 8.08 -11.21 -0.55
C ASP A 72 7.29 -10.62 0.63
N PRO A 73 5.94 -10.61 0.59
CA PRO A 73 5.09 -10.11 1.67
C PRO A 73 5.13 -11.00 2.94
N ASN A 74 5.79 -12.15 2.91
CA ASN A 74 5.98 -13.02 4.09
C ASN A 74 7.34 -12.80 4.78
N ALA A 75 8.32 -12.21 4.10
CA ALA A 75 9.70 -12.07 4.60
C ALA A 75 9.93 -10.91 5.60
N GLY A 76 8.86 -10.31 6.15
CA GLY A 76 8.96 -9.22 7.13
C GLY A 76 9.51 -7.92 6.53
N ILE A 77 8.63 -7.14 5.88
CA ILE A 77 9.05 -5.94 5.16
C ILE A 77 9.34 -4.77 6.11
N ARG A 78 10.55 -4.19 6.02
CA ARG A 78 11.00 -3.06 6.84
C ARG A 78 11.44 -1.86 6.00
N GLY A 79 11.35 -0.67 6.60
CA GLY A 79 11.86 0.58 6.03
C GLY A 79 10.93 1.22 4.99
N VAL A 80 11.54 1.93 4.04
CA VAL A 80 10.84 2.62 2.94
C VAL A 80 10.40 1.60 1.90
N ILE A 81 9.10 1.62 1.61
CA ILE A 81 8.46 0.72 0.66
C ILE A 81 7.63 1.52 -0.34
N ARG A 82 7.37 0.92 -1.49
CA ARG A 82 6.41 1.43 -2.47
C ARG A 82 5.37 0.34 -2.75
N LEU A 83 4.17 0.77 -3.13
CA LEU A 83 3.05 -0.10 -3.50
C LEU A 83 2.72 0.14 -4.96
N ARG A 84 2.55 -0.90 -5.75
CA ARG A 84 1.99 -0.79 -7.11
C ARG A 84 0.82 -1.75 -7.26
N ILE A 85 -0.08 -1.47 -8.20
CA ILE A 85 -1.11 -2.44 -8.57
C ILE A 85 -0.41 -3.69 -9.10
N ALA A 86 -0.86 -4.87 -8.69
CA ALA A 86 -0.35 -6.10 -9.30
C ALA A 86 -0.84 -6.10 -10.76
N GLY A 87 0.10 -6.20 -11.70
CA GLY A 87 -0.25 -6.47 -13.09
C GLY A 87 -0.96 -7.82 -13.13
N GLY A 88 -2.21 -7.85 -13.59
CA GLY A 88 -2.96 -9.08 -13.75
C GLY A 88 -2.32 -9.92 -14.84
N GLU A 89 -1.32 -10.72 -14.48
CA GLU A 89 -0.81 -11.86 -15.25
C GLU A 89 0.02 -12.73 -14.29
N ARG A 90 -0.71 -13.59 -13.57
CA ARG A 90 -0.24 -14.94 -13.25
C ARG A 90 -1.42 -15.89 -13.51
N GLU A 91 -1.91 -15.88 -14.74
CA GLU A 91 -2.48 -17.10 -15.31
C GLU A 91 -1.28 -18.00 -15.59
N GLY A 92 -1.19 -19.10 -14.83
CA GLY A 92 -0.27 -20.19 -15.11
C GLY A 92 -0.81 -21.10 -16.20
#